data_AF-A0A352GNT5-F1
#
_entry.id   AF-A0A352GNT5-F1
#
_cell.length_a   1.000
_cell.length_b   1.000
_cell.length_c   1.000
_cell.angle_alpha   90.00
_cell.angle_beta   90.00
_cell.angle_gamma   90.00
#
_symmetry.space_group_name_H-M   'P 1'
#
loop_
_entity.id
_entity.type
_entity.pdbx_description
1 polymer ?
#
loop_
_entity_poly.entity_id
_entity_poly.type
_entity_poly.pdbx_seq_one_letter_code
_entity_poly.pdbx_strand_id
1 'polypeptide(L)'
;MALRDSIITLWKTLTGPARHFSLGFLTFGGFIAGIVFWGGFNTALELTNTETFCISCHEMRDNVYAELKSTIHYTNRSGVRATCPDCHVPHQWTDKIARKMQASKEV
;
A
#
# COMPACT_ATOMS: atom_id res chain seq x y z
N MET A 1 -26.43 0.33 -41.54
CA MET A 1 -26.06 1.76 -41.32
C MET A 1 -25.92 2.09 -39.83
N ALA A 2 -26.91 1.89 -38.97
CA ALA A 2 -26.97 2.62 -37.69
C ALA A 2 -26.25 2.04 -36.44
N LEU A 3 -26.23 0.73 -36.17
CA LEU A 3 -25.45 0.16 -35.03
C LEU A 3 -23.94 0.36 -35.21
N ARG A 4 -23.57 0.39 -36.48
CA ARG A 4 -22.26 0.36 -37.07
C ARG A 4 -21.57 1.72 -36.96
N ASP A 5 -22.15 2.80 -37.47
CA ASP A 5 -21.58 4.16 -37.43
C ASP A 5 -21.54 4.78 -36.00
N SER A 6 -22.16 4.09 -35.05
CA SER A 6 -22.39 4.55 -33.67
C SER A 6 -21.47 3.89 -32.65
N ILE A 7 -21.11 2.61 -32.82
CA ILE A 7 -19.87 2.04 -32.25
C ILE A 7 -18.63 2.77 -32.81
N ILE A 8 -18.75 3.30 -34.02
CA ILE A 8 -17.72 4.06 -34.75
C ILE A 8 -17.47 5.46 -34.16
N THR A 9 -18.32 5.88 -33.23
CA THR A 9 -18.18 7.12 -32.47
C THR A 9 -18.08 6.86 -30.96
N LEU A 10 -18.19 5.61 -30.50
CA LEU A 10 -18.06 5.07 -29.11
C LEU A 10 -16.70 5.33 -28.41
N TRP A 11 -15.91 6.17 -29.03
CA TRP A 11 -14.72 5.71 -29.72
C TRP A 11 -14.12 6.92 -30.44
N LYS A 12 -14.95 7.86 -30.92
CA LYS A 12 -14.54 9.25 -31.18
C LYS A 12 -14.13 9.81 -29.86
N THR A 13 -12.88 9.50 -29.53
CA THR A 13 -12.31 9.69 -28.22
C THR A 13 -13.07 8.80 -27.22
N LEU A 14 -12.43 7.95 -26.42
CA LEU A 14 -13.06 7.45 -25.18
C LEU A 14 -13.17 8.62 -24.19
N THR A 15 -14.01 9.57 -24.61
CA THR A 15 -14.42 10.84 -24.03
C THR A 15 -13.25 11.73 -23.61
N GLY A 16 -12.70 12.47 -24.61
CA GLY A 16 -11.52 13.34 -24.51
C GLY A 16 -11.52 14.33 -23.33
N PRO A 17 -10.36 14.91 -22.96
CA PRO A 17 -9.38 15.49 -23.88
C PRO A 17 -7.93 15.00 -23.70
N ALA A 18 -7.16 15.05 -24.80
CA ALA A 18 -5.86 15.72 -24.82
C ALA A 18 -5.58 16.21 -26.24
N ARG A 19 -5.57 17.53 -26.47
CA ARG A 19 -5.40 18.11 -27.81
C ARG A 19 -3.94 18.20 -28.30
N HIS A 20 -2.99 17.92 -27.41
CA HIS A 20 -1.55 17.95 -27.70
C HIS A 20 -0.82 16.63 -27.40
N PHE A 21 -1.41 15.73 -26.61
CA PHE A 21 -0.78 14.47 -26.22
C PHE A 21 -1.35 13.30 -27.02
N SER A 22 -0.47 12.41 -27.48
CA SER A 22 -0.90 11.22 -28.20
C SER A 22 -1.62 10.25 -27.28
N LEU A 23 -2.56 9.48 -27.83
CA LEU A 23 -3.24 8.42 -27.10
C LEU A 23 -2.25 7.39 -26.51
N GLY A 24 -1.13 7.14 -27.20
CA GLY A 24 -0.05 6.26 -26.72
C GLY A 24 0.70 6.81 -25.51
N PHE A 25 0.91 8.13 -25.44
CA PHE A 25 1.51 8.76 -24.26
C PHE A 25 0.58 8.61 -23.04
N LEU A 26 -0.71 8.80 -23.22
CA LEU A 26 -1.69 8.67 -22.13
C LEU A 26 -1.80 7.23 -21.63
N THR A 27 -1.84 6.25 -22.53
CA THR A 27 -1.94 4.84 -22.14
C THR A 27 -0.65 4.34 -21.51
N PHE A 28 0.50 4.63 -22.10
CA PHE A 28 1.79 4.17 -21.58
C PHE A 28 2.20 4.93 -20.31
N GLY A 29 1.98 6.25 -20.30
CA GLY A 29 2.20 7.09 -19.13
C GLY A 29 1.28 6.70 -17.97
N GLY A 30 -0.01 6.46 -18.24
CA GLY A 30 -0.95 5.97 -17.25
C GLY A 30 -0.59 4.58 -16.71
N PHE A 31 -0.11 3.69 -17.57
CA PHE A 31 0.35 2.36 -17.16
C PHE A 31 1.60 2.43 -16.26
N ILE A 32 2.62 3.21 -16.65
CA ILE A 32 3.82 3.43 -15.82
C ILE A 32 3.44 4.09 -14.50
N ALA A 33 2.63 5.15 -14.54
CA ALA A 33 2.15 5.82 -13.34
C ALA A 33 1.38 4.85 -12.44
N GLY A 34 0.57 3.95 -13.02
CA GLY A 34 -0.12 2.88 -12.30
C GLY A 34 0.85 1.91 -11.63
N ILE A 35 1.90 1.45 -12.31
CA ILE A 35 2.93 0.58 -11.72
C ILE A 35 3.66 1.29 -10.58
N VAL A 36 4.08 2.53 -10.81
CA VAL A 36 4.80 3.32 -9.79
C VAL A 36 3.90 3.59 -8.60
N PHE A 37 2.64 3.96 -8.82
CA PHE A 37 1.68 4.19 -7.74
C PHE A 37 1.41 2.90 -6.97
N TRP A 38 1.13 1.80 -7.66
CA TRP A 38 0.87 0.51 -7.02
C TRP A 38 2.06 0.00 -6.22
N GLY A 39 3.25 0.06 -6.82
CA GLY A 39 4.50 -0.32 -6.17
C GLY A 39 4.79 0.58 -4.96
N GLY A 40 4.77 1.90 -5.16
CA GLY A 40 5.00 2.88 -4.11
C GLY A 40 4.01 2.77 -2.96
N PHE A 41 2.72 2.56 -3.25
CA PHE A 41 1.68 2.36 -2.25
C PHE A 41 1.94 1.10 -1.41
N ASN A 42 2.23 -0.05 -2.05
CA ASN A 42 2.52 -1.29 -1.32
C ASN A 42 3.84 -1.20 -0.55
N THR A 43 4.86 -0.54 -1.09
CA THR A 43 6.11 -0.28 -0.37
C THR A 43 5.88 0.60 0.86
N ALA A 44 5.14 1.70 0.74
CA ALA A 44 4.80 2.56 1.86
C ALA A 44 3.97 1.82 2.92
N LEU A 45 3.00 0.99 2.49
CA LEU A 45 2.24 0.13 3.38
C LEU A 45 3.15 -0.82 4.16
N GLU A 46 4.14 -1.44 3.50
CA GLU A 46 5.04 -2.37 4.15
C GLU A 46 6.03 -1.67 5.08
N LEU A 47 6.54 -0.49 4.70
CA LEU A 47 7.38 0.34 5.56
C LEU A 47 6.65 0.70 6.88
N THR A 48 5.37 1.05 6.81
CA THR A 48 4.53 1.32 8.00
C THR A 48 4.11 0.06 8.76
N ASN A 49 4.51 -1.14 8.30
CA ASN A 49 4.40 -2.39 9.06
C ASN A 49 5.74 -2.85 9.62
N THR A 50 6.82 -2.07 9.51
CA THR A 50 8.11 -2.47 10.09
C THR A 50 8.17 -2.17 11.58
N GLU A 51 8.92 -2.97 12.33
CA GLU A 51 9.23 -2.65 13.73
C GLU A 51 9.91 -1.28 13.87
N THR A 52 10.75 -0.90 12.91
CA THR A 52 11.40 0.42 12.87
C THR A 52 10.41 1.57 12.83
N PHE A 53 9.28 1.41 12.14
CA PHE A 53 8.19 2.38 12.16
C PHE A 53 7.45 2.36 13.49
N CYS A 54 7.15 1.17 14.04
CA CYS A 54 6.48 1.08 15.34
C CYS A 54 7.26 1.79 16.45
N ILE A 55 8.59 1.61 16.49
CA ILE A 55 9.48 2.23 17.49
C ILE A 55 9.93 3.65 17.11
N SER A 56 9.40 4.25 16.04
CA SER A 56 9.65 5.67 15.77
C SER A 56 8.91 6.57 16.77
N CYS A 57 7.83 6.06 17.38
CA CYS A 57 7.12 6.73 18.46
C CYS A 57 7.85 6.49 19.80
N HIS A 58 8.11 7.56 20.57
CA HIS A 58 8.85 7.48 21.83
C HIS A 58 8.20 6.54 22.85
N GLU A 59 6.87 6.54 22.96
CA GLU A 59 6.11 5.65 23.84
C GLU A 59 6.38 4.16 23.52
N MET A 60 6.34 3.81 22.24
CA MET A 60 6.58 2.44 21.79
C MET A 60 8.05 2.05 21.97
N ARG A 61 8.98 2.98 21.74
CA ARG A 61 10.42 2.75 21.83
C ARG A 61 10.92 2.56 23.26
N ASP A 62 10.49 3.44 24.16
CA ASP A 62 11.04 3.54 25.52
C ASP A 62 10.34 2.59 26.50
N ASN A 63 9.07 2.24 26.25
CA ASN A 63 8.30 1.36 27.12
C ASN A 63 8.14 -0.05 26.50
N VAL A 64 7.25 -0.20 25.51
CA VAL A 64 6.82 -1.52 24.99
C VAL A 64 7.98 -2.29 24.36
N TYR A 65 8.82 -1.63 23.57
CA TYR A 65 9.98 -2.27 22.95
C TYR A 65 11.07 -2.65 23.97
N ALA A 66 11.23 -1.87 25.03
CA ALA A 66 12.15 -2.20 26.12
C ALA A 66 11.67 -3.43 26.90
N GLU A 67 10.36 -3.56 27.14
CA GLU A 67 9.77 -4.75 27.76
C GLU A 67 9.96 -5.99 26.87
N LEU A 68 9.68 -5.87 25.56
CA LEU A 68 9.82 -6.97 24.61
C LEU A 68 11.22 -7.61 24.65
N LYS A 69 12.28 -6.81 24.81
CA LYS A 69 13.68 -7.27 24.88
C LYS A 69 13.95 -8.27 25.99
N SER A 70 13.21 -8.19 27.08
CA SER A 70 13.34 -9.11 28.22
C SER A 70 12.60 -10.44 27.99
N THR A 71 11.79 -10.55 26.94
CA THR A 71 10.91 -11.70 26.70
C THR A 71 11.53 -12.72 25.73
N ILE A 72 10.92 -13.91 25.71
CA ILE A 72 11.29 -14.96 24.75
C ILE A 72 10.98 -14.59 23.29
N HIS A 73 10.11 -13.60 23.05
CA HIS A 73 9.85 -13.13 21.68
C HIS A 73 11.04 -12.36 21.10
N TYR A 74 11.92 -11.80 21.95
CA TYR A 74 13.16 -11.14 21.51
C TYR A 74 14.35 -12.09 21.44
N THR A 75 14.59 -12.87 22.50
CA THR A 75 15.67 -13.86 22.55
C THR A 75 15.07 -15.26 22.70
N ASN A 76 15.07 -16.04 21.61
CA ASN A 76 14.59 -17.43 21.62
C ASN A 76 15.62 -18.44 21.12
N ARG A 77 15.36 -19.70 21.48
CA ARG A 77 16.15 -20.88 21.08
C ARG A 77 16.05 -21.25 19.60
N SER A 78 15.03 -20.78 18.88
CA SER A 78 14.80 -21.09 17.46
C SER A 78 15.57 -20.18 16.50
N GLY A 79 16.10 -19.04 16.99
CA GLY A 79 16.79 -18.05 16.16
C GLY A 79 15.88 -17.20 15.26
N VAL A 80 14.57 -17.49 15.22
CA VAL A 80 13.56 -16.70 14.47
C VAL A 80 12.84 -15.79 15.45
N ARG A 81 13.03 -14.48 15.30
CA ARG A 81 12.45 -13.46 16.18
C ARG A 81 11.13 -12.94 15.61
N ALA A 82 10.09 -12.96 16.44
CA ALA A 82 8.86 -12.24 16.15
C ALA A 82 9.07 -10.74 16.41
N THR A 83 8.53 -9.93 15.52
CA THR A 83 8.54 -8.47 15.55
C THR A 83 7.11 -7.95 15.75
N CYS A 84 6.96 -6.64 15.98
CA CYS A 84 5.66 -6.00 16.18
C CYS A 84 4.56 -6.41 15.16
N PRO A 85 4.79 -6.31 13.83
CA PRO A 85 3.75 -6.64 12.84
C PRO A 85 3.32 -8.10 12.84
N ASP A 86 4.20 -9.02 13.21
CA ASP A 86 3.93 -10.46 13.17
C ASP A 86 2.77 -10.87 14.09
N CYS A 87 2.48 -10.04 15.11
CA CYS A 87 1.36 -10.25 16.03
C CYS A 87 0.28 -9.16 15.92
N HIS A 88 0.64 -7.91 15.62
CA HIS A 88 -0.32 -6.79 15.65
C HIS A 88 -0.95 -6.45 14.30
N VAL A 89 -0.36 -6.87 13.19
CA VAL A 89 -0.85 -6.52 11.85
C VAL A 89 -1.44 -7.77 11.18
N PRO A 90 -2.68 -7.70 10.67
CA PRO A 90 -3.25 -8.81 9.91
C PRO A 90 -2.39 -9.15 8.68
N HIS A 91 -2.20 -10.45 8.45
CA HIS A 91 -1.40 -10.94 7.33
C HIS A 91 -2.20 -11.00 6.02
N GLN A 92 -3.52 -11.21 6.12
CA GLN A 92 -4.42 -11.17 4.96
C GLN A 92 -4.57 -9.75 4.47
N TRP A 93 -4.40 -9.54 3.15
CA TRP A 93 -4.34 -8.20 2.57
C TRP A 93 -5.60 -7.38 2.85
N THR A 94 -6.78 -7.96 2.67
CA THR A 94 -8.06 -7.27 2.88
C THR A 94 -8.21 -6.80 4.33
N ASP A 95 -7.88 -7.65 5.30
CA ASP A 95 -7.97 -7.33 6.72
C ASP A 95 -6.94 -6.27 7.11
N LYS A 96 -5.72 -6.36 6.56
CA LYS A 96 -4.64 -5.38 6.75
C LYS A 96 -5.08 -3.99 6.30
N ILE A 97 -5.65 -3.88 5.09
CA ILE A 97 -6.13 -2.61 4.53
C ILE A 97 -7.32 -2.08 5.34
N ALA A 98 -8.29 -2.94 5.68
CA ALA A 98 -9.45 -2.55 6.48
C ALA A 98 -9.02 -1.92 7.82
N ARG A 99 -8.04 -2.52 8.51
CA ARG A 99 -7.55 -1.96 9.77
C ARG A 99 -6.74 -0.69 9.61
N LYS A 100 -5.90 -0.59 8.58
CA LYS A 100 -5.18 0.67 8.29
C LYS A 100 -6.13 1.81 7.96
N MET A 101 -7.21 1.55 7.22
CA MET A 101 -8.24 2.56 6.94
C MET A 101 -9.00 3.02 8.19
N GLN A 102 -9.20 2.14 9.18
CA GLN A 102 -9.76 2.51 10.49
C GLN A 102 -8.77 3.37 11.28
N ALA A 103 -7.51 2.92 11.39
CA ALA A 103 -6.45 3.62 12.11
C ALA A 103 -6.19 5.04 11.58
N SER A 104 -6.34 5.28 10.26
CA SER A 104 -6.23 6.63 9.69
C SER A 104 -7.28 7.62 10.20
N LYS A 105 -8.31 7.16 10.93
CA LYS A 105 -9.34 7.99 11.56
C LYS A 105 -9.16 8.13 13.08
N GLU A 106 -8.15 7.47 13.64
CA GLU A 106 -7.84 7.47 15.08
C GLU A 106 -6.85 8.57 15.46
N VAL A 107 -6.56 9.49 14.52
CA VAL A 107 -5.70 10.67 14.67
C VAL A 107 -6.52 11.95 14.79
#